data_AF-A0A3M1XXM2-F1
#
_entry.id   AF-A0A3M1XXM2-F1
#
_cell.length_a   1.000
_cell.length_b   1.000
_cell.length_c   1.000
_cell.angle_alpha   90.00
_cell.angle_beta   90.00
_cell.angle_gamma   90.00
#
_symmetry.space_group_name_H-M   'P 1'
#
loop_
_entity.id
_entity.type
_entity.pdbx_description
1 polymer ?
#
loop_
_entity_poly.entity_id
_entity_poly.type
_entity_poly.pdbx_seq_one_letter_code
_entity_poly.pdbx_strand_id
1 'polypeptide(L)'
;MKRPNLIYLAGGWGAIALAGLTFGLSYRYQYLTGSSLQEIGALGDWVAGLTAPFLNLAGFFMIYAAFREQRRASQETRAGFTLQRFEATFFQLLSTHHQNVQAIQQGFSRKSHEDFFEAAIRFLRCGQFAGAHTQDIRDRYAEFHEQNYSQADLFCRHVLFMVHYVHHNGELPEVTDRDQRHYLDILLAQLAPDELLLLFYHTACLDSPFTRQMRPLLQSYGFFQRLVDEDLLIEASHLAALQTPIPSLAS
;
A
#
# COMPACT_ATOMS: atom_id res chain seq x y z
N MET A 1 1.89 -21.17 19.59
CA MET A 1 0.53 -20.87 20.06
C MET A 1 0.48 -20.83 21.58
N LYS A 2 0.42 -19.65 22.21
CA LYS A 2 0.22 -19.53 23.66
C LYS A 2 -1.26 -19.81 23.96
N ARG A 3 -1.53 -20.81 24.81
CA ARG A 3 -2.88 -21.33 25.12
C ARG A 3 -3.84 -20.19 25.53
N PRO A 4 -5.13 -20.28 25.19
CA PRO A 4 -6.14 -19.37 25.73
C PRO A 4 -6.02 -19.35 27.25
N ASN A 5 -6.22 -18.18 27.87
CA ASN A 5 -6.11 -18.03 29.31
C ASN A 5 -7.21 -18.86 29.99
N LEU A 6 -6.87 -20.11 30.27
CA LEU A 6 -7.74 -21.18 30.77
C LEU A 6 -8.50 -20.75 32.03
N ILE A 7 -7.93 -19.81 32.78
CA ILE A 7 -8.45 -19.24 34.02
C ILE A 7 -9.81 -18.56 33.83
N TYR A 8 -10.01 -17.79 32.75
CA TYR A 8 -11.29 -17.08 32.54
C TYR A 8 -12.39 -18.02 32.01
N LEU A 9 -12.00 -18.97 31.17
CA LEU A 9 -12.91 -20.03 30.72
C LEU A 9 -13.31 -20.94 31.90
N ALA A 10 -12.37 -21.31 32.76
CA ALA A 10 -12.66 -22.06 33.98
C ALA A 10 -13.55 -21.28 34.95
N GLY A 11 -13.36 -19.96 35.08
CA GLY A 11 -14.23 -19.08 35.85
C GLY A 11 -15.67 -19.05 35.32
N GLY A 12 -15.84 -18.97 33.99
CA GLY A 12 -17.15 -19.04 33.34
C GLY A 12 -17.86 -20.37 33.58
N TRP A 13 -17.16 -21.50 33.38
CA TRP A 13 -17.71 -22.84 33.66
C TRP A 13 -18.00 -23.07 35.14
N GLY A 14 -17.20 -22.52 36.05
CA GLY A 14 -17.44 -22.57 37.49
C GLY A 14 -18.74 -21.85 37.89
N ALA A 15 -19.02 -20.70 37.29
CA ALA A 15 -20.27 -19.97 37.52
C ALA A 15 -21.50 -20.73 36.95
N ILE A 16 -21.36 -21.40 35.80
CA ILE A 16 -22.40 -22.28 35.26
C ILE A 16 -22.65 -23.49 36.18
N ALA A 17 -21.60 -24.09 36.74
CA ALA A 17 -21.73 -25.20 37.68
C ALA A 17 -22.47 -24.78 38.97
N LEU A 18 -22.21 -23.57 39.48
CA LEU A 18 -22.92 -23.01 40.63
C LEU A 18 -24.42 -22.77 40.33
N ALA A 19 -24.73 -22.24 39.16
CA ALA A 19 -26.12 -22.09 38.68
C ALA A 19 -26.83 -23.45 38.53
N GLY A 20 -26.12 -24.49 38.06
CA GLY A 20 -26.66 -25.85 38.00
C GLY A 20 -26.87 -26.46 39.39
N LEU A 21 -26.01 -26.16 40.36
CA LEU A 21 -26.11 -26.65 41.73
C LEU A 21 -27.29 -26.02 42.48
N THR A 22 -27.55 -24.71 42.31
CA THR A 22 -28.74 -24.06 42.89
C THR A 22 -30.03 -24.66 42.34
N PHE A 23 -30.08 -24.94 41.03
CA PHE A 23 -31.21 -25.59 40.39
C PHE A 23 -31.41 -27.04 40.90
N GLY A 24 -30.33 -27.82 40.97
CA GLY A 24 -30.37 -29.22 41.41
C GLY A 24 -30.77 -29.39 42.88
N LEU A 25 -30.30 -28.50 43.76
CA LEU A 25 -30.69 -28.50 45.18
C LEU A 25 -32.18 -28.18 45.35
N SER A 26 -32.71 -27.23 44.58
CA SER A 26 -34.14 -26.89 44.63
C SER A 26 -35.03 -27.99 44.09
N TYR A 27 -34.63 -28.65 43.00
CA TYR A 27 -35.35 -29.82 42.49
C TYR A 27 -35.37 -30.96 43.51
N ARG A 28 -34.24 -31.22 44.19
CA ARG A 28 -34.14 -32.24 45.24
C ARG A 28 -35.01 -31.89 46.45
N TYR A 29 -35.04 -30.62 46.87
CA TYR A 29 -35.88 -30.15 47.96
C TYR A 29 -37.37 -30.34 47.65
N GLN A 30 -37.80 -30.01 46.42
CA GLN A 30 -39.17 -30.21 45.98
C GLN A 30 -39.58 -31.69 45.99
N TYR A 31 -38.71 -32.58 45.48
CA TYR A 31 -38.96 -34.03 45.47
C TYR A 31 -39.13 -34.61 46.88
N LEU A 32 -38.34 -34.13 47.85
CA LEU A 32 -38.38 -34.61 49.24
C LEU A 32 -39.57 -34.08 50.05
N THR A 33 -40.10 -32.90 49.71
CA THR A 33 -41.07 -32.18 50.58
C THR A 33 -42.51 -32.27 50.07
N GLY A 34 -42.75 -32.67 48.82
CA GLY A 34 -44.12 -32.85 48.29
C GLY A 34 -44.91 -31.54 48.25
N SER A 35 -44.45 -30.58 47.45
CA SER A 35 -44.88 -29.17 47.50
C SER A 35 -46.17 -28.88 46.70
N SER A 36 -46.96 -27.92 47.19
CA SER A 36 -48.12 -27.35 46.49
C SER A 36 -47.72 -26.41 45.34
N LEU A 37 -48.63 -26.12 44.39
CA LEU A 37 -48.38 -25.24 43.23
C LEU A 37 -47.84 -23.84 43.59
N GLN A 38 -48.28 -23.28 44.72
CA GLN A 38 -47.86 -21.96 45.19
C GLN A 38 -46.44 -21.97 45.80
N GLU A 39 -46.07 -23.05 46.48
CA GLU A 39 -44.71 -23.26 47.00
C GLU A 39 -43.71 -23.51 45.85
N ILE A 40 -44.15 -24.17 44.78
CA ILE A 40 -43.35 -24.35 43.57
C ILE A 40 -43.05 -23.00 42.90
N GLY A 41 -44.02 -22.09 42.86
CA GLY A 41 -43.81 -20.71 42.39
C GLY A 41 -42.77 -19.96 43.22
N ALA A 42 -42.89 -19.99 44.56
CA ALA A 42 -41.95 -19.33 45.46
C ALA A 42 -40.52 -19.92 45.40
N LEU A 43 -40.39 -21.24 45.23
CA LEU A 43 -39.11 -21.90 45.00
C LEU A 43 -38.50 -21.50 43.65
N GLY A 44 -39.33 -21.37 42.61
CA GLY A 44 -38.93 -20.90 41.28
C GLY A 44 -38.34 -19.49 41.32
N ASP A 45 -39.00 -18.57 42.01
CA ASP A 45 -38.54 -17.18 42.17
C ASP A 45 -37.21 -17.10 42.96
N TRP A 46 -37.04 -17.93 43.98
CA TRP A 46 -35.79 -18.03 44.74
C TRP A 46 -34.63 -18.59 43.89
N VAL A 47 -34.90 -19.64 43.11
CA VAL A 47 -33.92 -20.20 42.16
C VAL A 47 -33.56 -19.18 41.10
N ALA A 48 -34.54 -18.49 40.53
CA ALA A 48 -34.31 -17.45 39.53
C ALA A 48 -33.45 -16.31 40.11
N GLY A 49 -33.76 -15.85 41.33
CA GLY A 49 -33.01 -14.81 42.02
C GLY A 49 -31.55 -15.18 42.33
N LEU A 50 -31.26 -16.45 42.64
CA LEU A 50 -29.90 -16.92 42.91
C LEU A 50 -29.12 -17.32 41.65
N THR A 51 -29.80 -17.88 40.64
CA THR A 51 -29.17 -18.39 39.42
C THR A 51 -28.79 -17.25 38.48
N ALA A 52 -29.61 -16.20 38.39
CA ALA A 52 -29.37 -15.08 37.48
C ALA A 52 -28.02 -14.36 37.70
N PRO A 53 -27.58 -14.05 38.94
CA PRO A 53 -26.24 -13.48 39.18
C PRO A 53 -25.09 -14.38 38.69
N PHE A 54 -25.18 -15.70 38.87
CA PHE A 54 -24.13 -16.62 38.42
C PHE A 54 -24.10 -16.74 36.89
N LEU A 55 -25.26 -16.76 36.23
CA LEU A 55 -25.32 -16.73 34.76
C LEU A 55 -24.79 -15.42 34.20
N ASN A 56 -25.11 -14.28 34.83
CA ASN A 56 -24.57 -12.98 34.47
C ASN A 56 -23.04 -12.94 34.65
N LEU A 57 -22.52 -13.51 35.73
CA LEU A 57 -21.09 -13.62 35.99
C LEU A 57 -20.40 -14.53 34.96
N ALA A 58 -21.01 -15.65 34.59
CA ALA A 58 -20.51 -16.51 33.53
C ALA A 58 -20.47 -15.77 32.18
N GLY A 59 -21.54 -15.05 31.83
CA GLY A 59 -21.61 -14.21 30.64
C GLY A 59 -20.51 -13.15 30.61
N PHE A 60 -20.29 -12.46 31.75
CA PHE A 60 -19.20 -11.49 31.88
C PHE A 60 -17.82 -12.12 31.62
N PHE A 61 -17.51 -13.27 32.22
CA PHE A 61 -16.22 -13.94 32.00
C PHE A 61 -16.03 -14.38 30.55
N MET A 62 -17.09 -14.89 29.92
CA MET A 62 -17.07 -15.29 28.51
C MET A 62 -16.83 -14.10 27.57
N ILE A 63 -17.56 -12.99 27.78
CA ILE A 63 -17.39 -11.76 27.00
C ILE A 63 -15.98 -11.19 27.21
N TYR A 64 -15.48 -11.18 28.45
CA TYR A 64 -14.14 -10.69 28.75
C TYR A 64 -13.04 -11.54 28.08
N ALA A 65 -13.16 -12.87 28.14
CA ALA A 65 -12.24 -13.77 27.47
C ALA A 65 -12.25 -13.57 25.95
N ALA A 66 -13.44 -13.44 25.35
CA ALA A 66 -13.61 -13.17 23.92
C ALA A 66 -13.00 -11.82 23.53
N PHE A 67 -13.28 -10.76 24.29
CA PHE A 67 -12.73 -9.41 24.06
C PHE A 67 -11.20 -9.42 24.07
N ARG A 68 -10.59 -10.14 25.01
CA ARG A 68 -9.13 -10.23 25.12
C ARG A 68 -8.52 -10.92 23.90
N GLU A 69 -9.10 -12.03 23.46
CA GLU A 69 -8.61 -12.77 22.30
C GLU A 69 -8.79 -11.96 21.02
N GLN A 70 -9.95 -11.30 20.86
CA GLN A 70 -10.21 -10.39 19.75
C GLN A 70 -9.22 -9.22 19.74
N ARG A 71 -8.87 -8.65 20.90
CA ARG A 71 -7.89 -7.56 20.98
C ARG A 71 -6.51 -8.01 20.54
N ARG A 72 -6.10 -9.22 20.91
CA ARG A 72 -4.82 -9.81 20.53
C ARG A 72 -4.78 -10.14 19.03
N ALA A 73 -5.79 -10.84 18.53
CA ALA A 73 -5.93 -11.12 17.10
C ALA A 73 -5.89 -9.82 16.29
N SER A 74 -6.63 -8.79 16.73
CA SER A 74 -6.61 -7.45 16.11
C SER A 74 -5.23 -6.81 16.11
N GLN A 75 -4.41 -7.01 17.14
CA GLN A 75 -3.04 -6.50 17.17
C GLN A 75 -2.12 -7.24 16.20
N GLU A 76 -2.21 -8.57 16.14
CA GLU A 76 -1.42 -9.38 15.20
C GLU A 76 -1.79 -9.06 13.75
N THR A 77 -3.06 -8.73 13.46
CA THR A 77 -3.48 -8.29 12.12
C THR A 77 -2.98 -6.88 11.76
N ARG A 78 -2.72 -5.98 12.72
CA ARG A 78 -2.32 -4.58 12.46
C ARG A 78 -1.03 -4.43 11.67
N ALA A 79 -0.02 -5.27 11.91
CA ALA A 79 1.23 -5.20 11.16
C ALA A 79 1.04 -5.62 9.69
N GLY A 80 0.29 -6.71 9.46
CA GLY A 80 -0.08 -7.14 8.10
C GLY A 80 -0.96 -6.12 7.38
N PHE A 81 -1.82 -5.40 8.11
CA PHE A 81 -2.67 -4.36 7.52
C PHE A 81 -1.88 -3.22 6.88
N THR A 82 -0.76 -2.78 7.46
CA THR A 82 -0.05 -1.64 6.88
C THR A 82 0.64 -2.02 5.58
N LEU A 83 1.31 -3.18 5.52
CA LEU A 83 1.89 -3.70 4.27
C LEU A 83 0.82 -3.86 3.20
N GLN A 84 -0.32 -4.45 3.55
CA GLN A 84 -1.46 -4.58 2.63
C GLN A 84 -1.98 -3.23 2.14
N ARG A 85 -2.05 -2.19 2.99
CA ARG A 85 -2.47 -0.84 2.60
C ARG A 85 -1.49 -0.20 1.63
N PHE A 86 -0.19 -0.38 1.87
CA PHE A 86 0.83 0.07 0.94
C PHE A 86 0.73 -0.67 -0.39
N GLU A 87 0.73 -2.01 -0.39
CA GLU A 87 0.64 -2.83 -1.61
C GLU A 87 -0.60 -2.45 -2.41
N ALA A 88 -1.75 -2.30 -1.75
CA ALA A 88 -2.98 -1.85 -2.39
C ALA A 88 -2.82 -0.46 -3.04
N THR A 89 -2.17 0.49 -2.35
CA THR A 89 -1.94 1.83 -2.89
C THR A 89 -0.93 1.80 -4.04
N PHE A 90 0.16 1.04 -3.90
CA PHE A 90 1.19 0.87 -4.94
C PHE A 90 0.59 0.26 -6.21
N PHE A 91 -0.15 -0.85 -6.11
CA PHE A 91 -0.77 -1.48 -7.27
C PHE A 91 -1.90 -0.62 -7.85
N GLN A 92 -2.60 0.17 -7.04
CA GLN A 92 -3.54 1.17 -7.54
C GLN A 92 -2.80 2.25 -8.35
N LEU A 93 -1.68 2.77 -7.86
CA LEU A 93 -0.86 3.75 -8.59
C LEU A 93 -0.30 3.17 -9.88
N LEU A 94 0.12 1.90 -9.87
CA LEU A 94 0.59 1.17 -11.05
C LEU A 94 -0.54 0.96 -12.08
N SER A 95 -1.74 0.63 -11.62
CA SER A 95 -2.91 0.55 -12.49
C SER A 95 -3.27 1.92 -13.09
N THR A 96 -3.22 2.99 -12.28
CA THR A 96 -3.43 4.36 -12.77
C THR A 96 -2.35 4.78 -13.76
N HIS A 97 -1.10 4.33 -13.57
CA HIS A 97 -0.04 4.55 -14.54
C HIS A 97 -0.38 3.94 -15.90
N HIS A 98 -0.79 2.68 -15.93
CA HIS A 98 -1.20 2.02 -17.17
C HIS A 98 -2.39 2.74 -17.84
N GLN A 99 -3.37 3.19 -17.05
CA GLN A 99 -4.49 3.99 -17.56
C GLN A 99 -4.03 5.33 -18.15
N ASN A 100 -3.09 6.02 -17.52
CA ASN A 100 -2.52 7.27 -18.03
C ASN A 100 -1.77 7.05 -19.34
N VAL A 101 -0.91 6.04 -19.42
CA VAL A 101 -0.19 5.64 -20.64
C VAL A 101 -1.19 5.32 -21.76
N GLN A 102 -2.21 4.51 -21.47
CA GLN A 102 -3.23 4.15 -22.45
C GLN A 102 -4.04 5.37 -22.91
N ALA A 103 -4.39 6.29 -22.00
CA ALA A 103 -5.13 7.51 -22.34
C ALA A 103 -4.30 8.46 -23.20
N ILE A 104 -3.01 8.63 -22.89
CA ILE A 104 -2.06 9.39 -23.71
C ILE A 104 -1.98 8.79 -25.11
N GLN A 105 -1.78 7.48 -25.18
CA GLN A 105 -1.66 6.77 -26.44
C GLN A 105 -2.93 6.88 -27.29
N GLN A 106 -4.10 6.59 -26.73
CA GLN A 106 -5.37 6.70 -27.44
C GLN A 106 -5.66 8.13 -27.92
N GLY A 107 -5.32 9.13 -27.10
CA GLY A 107 -5.50 10.54 -27.45
C GLY A 107 -4.59 10.99 -28.59
N PHE A 108 -3.33 10.55 -28.57
CA PHE A 108 -2.32 10.90 -29.57
C PHE A 108 -2.51 10.12 -30.87
N SER A 109 -2.62 8.79 -30.83
CA SER A 109 -2.78 7.94 -32.01
C SER A 109 -4.06 8.22 -32.79
N ARG A 110 -5.13 8.75 -32.16
CA ARG A 110 -6.32 9.22 -32.89
C ARG A 110 -6.04 10.40 -33.82
N LYS A 111 -5.01 11.20 -33.53
CA LYS A 111 -4.63 12.38 -34.31
C LYS A 111 -3.49 12.07 -35.28
N SER A 112 -2.49 11.31 -34.83
CA SER A 112 -1.25 11.07 -35.59
C SER A 112 -1.15 9.69 -36.23
N HIS A 113 -2.01 8.74 -35.85
CA HIS A 113 -1.88 7.30 -36.18
C HIS A 113 -0.56 6.67 -35.70
N GLU A 114 0.11 7.29 -34.74
CA GLU A 114 1.42 6.88 -34.25
C GLU A 114 1.43 6.68 -32.72
N ASP A 115 2.41 5.94 -32.22
CA ASP A 115 2.73 5.86 -30.80
C ASP A 115 3.30 7.18 -30.27
N PHE A 116 2.79 7.62 -29.12
CA PHE A 116 3.21 8.89 -28.52
C PHE A 116 4.69 8.89 -28.11
N PHE A 117 5.16 7.81 -27.48
CA PHE A 117 6.52 7.73 -26.96
C PHE A 117 7.51 7.56 -28.10
N GLU A 118 7.19 6.74 -29.10
CA GLU A 118 8.00 6.63 -30.32
C GLU A 118 8.11 7.99 -31.03
N ALA A 119 7.00 8.70 -31.20
CA ALA A 119 6.97 10.03 -31.80
C ALA A 119 7.79 11.05 -30.99
N ALA A 120 7.70 10.99 -29.65
CA ALA A 120 8.47 11.83 -28.75
C ALA A 120 9.97 11.60 -28.91
N ILE A 121 10.42 10.35 -28.90
CA ILE A 121 11.84 10.02 -29.09
C ILE A 121 12.30 10.40 -30.49
N ARG A 122 11.48 10.20 -31.53
CA ARG A 122 11.82 10.66 -32.89
C ARG A 122 11.99 12.18 -32.95
N PHE A 123 11.11 12.95 -32.30
CA PHE A 123 11.27 14.41 -32.20
C PHE A 123 12.60 14.77 -31.51
N LEU A 124 12.89 14.13 -30.38
CA LEU A 124 14.13 14.32 -29.62
C LEU A 124 15.38 13.78 -30.32
N ARG A 125 15.26 12.97 -31.38
CA ARG A 125 16.38 12.53 -32.24
C ARG A 125 16.60 13.39 -33.49
N CYS A 126 15.53 13.69 -34.23
CA CYS A 126 15.64 14.33 -35.55
C CYS A 126 15.69 15.86 -35.54
N GLY A 127 15.15 16.53 -34.50
CA GLY A 127 15.32 17.98 -34.29
C GLY A 127 14.64 18.84 -35.34
N GLN A 128 13.69 18.25 -36.09
CA GLN A 128 13.00 18.93 -37.17
C GLN A 128 11.63 19.40 -36.69
N PHE A 129 11.59 20.60 -36.13
CA PHE A 129 10.46 21.51 -36.33
C PHE A 129 11.01 22.88 -36.80
N ALA A 130 10.40 23.41 -37.86
CA ALA A 130 10.43 24.82 -38.22
C ALA A 130 11.80 25.55 -38.31
N GLY A 131 12.82 24.94 -38.93
CA GLY A 131 13.99 25.70 -39.42
C GLY A 131 14.91 26.32 -38.37
N ALA A 132 14.80 25.93 -37.10
CA ALA A 132 15.73 26.30 -36.05
C ALA A 132 16.85 25.24 -35.91
N HIS A 133 18.09 25.65 -36.17
CA HIS A 133 19.29 24.85 -35.91
C HIS A 133 19.71 24.97 -34.44
N THR A 134 18.92 24.43 -33.52
CA THR A 134 19.37 24.34 -32.12
C THR A 134 20.01 22.98 -31.89
N GLN A 135 21.33 22.95 -31.69
CA GLN A 135 22.08 21.71 -31.46
C GLN A 135 21.85 21.13 -30.06
N ASP A 136 21.41 21.93 -29.09
CA ASP A 136 21.25 21.48 -27.70
C ASP A 136 19.95 20.67 -27.53
N ILE A 137 20.08 19.47 -26.96
CA ILE A 137 18.97 18.59 -26.61
C ILE A 137 17.99 19.24 -25.63
N ARG A 138 18.47 20.16 -24.78
CA ARG A 138 17.64 20.84 -23.77
C ARG A 138 16.59 21.72 -24.43
N ASP A 139 16.98 22.46 -25.46
CA ASP A 139 16.08 23.35 -26.18
C ASP A 139 15.05 22.54 -26.97
N ARG A 140 15.48 21.43 -27.58
CA ARG A 140 14.59 20.48 -28.26
C ARG A 140 13.61 19.82 -27.30
N TYR A 141 14.07 19.44 -26.11
CA TYR A 141 13.18 18.92 -25.07
C TYR A 141 12.19 19.97 -24.59
N ALA A 142 12.63 21.22 -24.41
CA ALA A 142 11.76 22.32 -23.99
C ALA A 142 10.64 22.55 -25.01
N GLU A 143 10.96 22.59 -26.30
CA GLU A 143 9.97 22.73 -27.38
C GLU A 143 8.98 21.54 -27.39
N PHE A 144 9.49 20.31 -27.32
CA PHE A 144 8.65 19.12 -27.24
C PHE A 144 7.69 19.19 -26.04
N HIS A 145 8.23 19.56 -24.89
CA HIS A 145 7.51 19.62 -23.62
C HIS A 145 6.45 20.72 -23.63
N GLU A 146 6.69 21.88 -24.25
CA GLU A 146 5.65 22.91 -24.40
C GLU A 146 4.50 22.43 -25.29
N GLN A 147 4.80 21.77 -26.41
CA GLN A 147 3.78 21.28 -27.35
C GLN A 147 2.98 20.10 -26.78
N ASN A 148 3.60 19.26 -25.95
CA ASN A 148 3.02 18.02 -25.42
C ASN A 148 2.93 18.01 -23.90
N TYR A 149 2.86 19.18 -23.28
CA TYR A 149 2.95 19.36 -21.83
C TYR A 149 2.00 18.43 -21.09
N SER A 150 0.72 18.41 -21.49
CA SER A 150 -0.30 17.61 -20.81
C SER A 150 -0.03 16.10 -20.79
N GLN A 151 0.66 15.57 -21.81
CA GLN A 151 0.94 14.15 -21.93
C GLN A 151 2.27 13.81 -21.25
N ALA A 152 3.33 14.53 -21.61
CA ALA A 152 4.69 14.27 -21.13
C ALA A 152 4.82 14.53 -19.62
N ASP A 153 4.27 15.64 -19.12
CA ASP A 153 4.33 16.01 -17.70
C ASP A 153 3.48 15.05 -16.86
N LEU A 154 2.26 14.69 -17.33
CA LEU A 154 1.40 13.73 -16.64
C LEU A 154 2.08 12.37 -16.47
N PHE A 155 2.65 11.83 -17.55
CA PHE A 155 3.38 10.56 -17.52
C PHE A 155 4.58 10.63 -16.57
N CYS A 156 5.49 11.60 -16.77
CA CYS A 156 6.74 11.67 -16.02
C CYS A 156 6.48 11.92 -14.54
N ARG A 157 5.60 12.86 -14.18
CA ARG A 157 5.28 13.15 -12.78
C ARG A 157 4.67 11.95 -12.07
N HIS A 158 3.83 11.18 -12.74
CA HIS A 158 3.22 10.00 -12.13
C HIS A 158 4.27 8.91 -11.83
N VAL A 159 5.21 8.67 -12.75
CA VAL A 159 6.34 7.76 -12.50
C VAL A 159 7.21 8.26 -11.35
N LEU A 160 7.61 9.53 -11.37
CA LEU A 160 8.39 10.14 -10.29
C LEU A 160 7.67 10.10 -8.94
N PHE A 161 6.35 10.30 -8.93
CA PHE A 161 5.54 10.18 -7.72
C PHE A 161 5.52 8.76 -7.17
N MET A 162 5.42 7.73 -8.03
CA MET A 162 5.52 6.34 -7.58
C MET A 162 6.89 6.04 -6.96
N VAL A 163 7.97 6.52 -7.58
CA VAL A 163 9.33 6.38 -7.01
C VAL A 163 9.42 7.07 -5.65
N HIS A 164 8.92 8.30 -5.56
CA HIS A 164 8.85 9.05 -4.30
C HIS A 164 8.04 8.30 -3.24
N TYR A 165 6.88 7.76 -3.61
CA TYR A 165 5.96 7.03 -2.72
C TYR A 165 6.61 5.78 -2.13
N VAL A 166 7.31 5.00 -2.96
CA VAL A 166 8.03 3.80 -2.51
C VAL A 166 9.23 4.19 -1.63
N HIS A 167 10.03 5.19 -2.03
CA HIS A 167 11.22 5.59 -1.29
C HIS A 167 10.89 6.20 0.09
N HIS A 168 9.88 7.04 0.18
CA HIS A 168 9.42 7.63 1.44
C HIS A 168 8.45 6.72 2.20
N ASN A 169 8.35 5.44 1.81
CA ASN A 169 7.67 4.37 2.53
C ASN A 169 6.18 4.57 2.84
N GLY A 170 5.44 5.47 2.16
CA GLY A 170 4.05 5.74 2.52
C GLY A 170 3.82 5.84 4.05
N GLU A 171 2.80 5.14 4.58
CA GLU A 171 2.49 5.05 6.01
C GLU A 171 3.11 3.82 6.73
N LEU A 172 4.18 3.19 6.20
CA LEU A 172 4.65 1.88 6.68
C LEU A 172 5.60 1.92 7.89
N PRO A 173 5.51 0.92 8.80
CA PRO A 173 6.60 0.55 9.70
C PRO A 173 7.55 -0.44 9.00
N GLU A 174 8.85 -0.14 9.06
CA GLU A 174 9.98 -1.03 8.71
C GLU A 174 9.89 -1.72 7.34
N VAL A 175 9.89 -0.94 6.25
CA VAL A 175 10.24 -1.46 4.91
C VAL A 175 11.76 -1.57 4.85
N THR A 176 12.28 -2.75 4.51
CA THR A 176 13.73 -2.89 4.28
C THR A 176 14.07 -2.26 2.93
N ASP A 177 15.27 -1.72 2.75
CA ASP A 177 15.77 -1.25 1.44
C ASP A 177 15.58 -2.31 0.33
N ARG A 178 15.63 -3.60 0.70
CA ARG A 178 15.35 -4.73 -0.18
C ARG A 178 13.91 -4.72 -0.73
N ASP A 179 12.93 -4.40 0.12
CA ASP A 179 11.52 -4.39 -0.25
C ASP A 179 11.24 -3.18 -1.15
N GLN A 180 11.79 -2.00 -0.82
CA GLN A 180 11.70 -0.82 -1.69
C GLN A 180 12.21 -1.12 -3.08
N ARG A 181 13.38 -1.76 -3.17
CA ARG A 181 13.98 -2.12 -4.45
C ARG A 181 13.11 -3.10 -5.23
N HIS A 182 12.51 -4.07 -4.56
CA HIS A 182 11.56 -5.00 -5.20
C HIS A 182 10.39 -4.26 -5.87
N TYR A 183 9.76 -3.29 -5.21
CA TYR A 183 8.64 -2.53 -5.80
C TYR A 183 9.09 -1.61 -6.94
N LEU A 184 10.28 -1.02 -6.83
CA LEU A 184 10.84 -0.19 -7.89
C LEU A 184 11.24 -1.02 -9.11
N ASP A 185 11.73 -2.24 -8.91
CA ASP A 185 12.01 -3.20 -9.99
C ASP A 185 10.72 -3.60 -10.71
N ILE A 186 9.61 -3.78 -9.98
CA ILE A 186 8.29 -4.02 -10.58
C ILE A 186 7.87 -2.83 -11.45
N LEU A 187 8.00 -1.59 -10.93
CA LEU A 187 7.69 -0.38 -11.69
C LEU A 187 8.56 -0.27 -12.95
N LEU A 188 9.87 -0.50 -12.82
CA LEU A 188 10.83 -0.46 -13.92
C LEU A 188 10.50 -1.47 -15.01
N ALA A 189 10.07 -2.68 -14.63
CA ALA A 189 9.67 -3.71 -15.58
C ALA A 189 8.42 -3.35 -16.39
N GLN A 190 7.62 -2.38 -15.95
CA GLN A 190 6.48 -1.88 -16.70
C GLN A 190 6.84 -0.76 -17.70
N LEU A 191 8.03 -0.18 -17.60
CA LEU A 191 8.43 0.94 -18.45
C LEU A 191 9.11 0.46 -19.74
N ALA A 192 8.60 0.92 -20.87
CA ALA A 192 9.22 0.68 -22.17
C ALA A 192 10.52 1.49 -22.34
N PRO A 193 11.43 1.12 -23.26
CA PRO A 193 12.66 1.89 -23.48
C PRO A 193 12.42 3.36 -23.87
N ASP A 194 11.43 3.63 -24.71
CA ASP A 194 11.07 5.00 -25.12
C ASP A 194 10.48 5.82 -23.97
N GLU A 195 9.70 5.17 -23.10
CA GLU A 195 9.17 5.74 -21.86
C GLU A 195 10.30 6.10 -20.87
N LEU A 196 11.28 5.21 -20.72
CA LEU A 196 12.48 5.45 -19.90
C LEU A 196 13.33 6.59 -20.45
N LEU A 197 13.50 6.68 -21.77
CA LEU A 197 14.20 7.78 -22.43
C LEU A 197 13.47 9.11 -22.18
N LEU A 198 12.15 9.13 -22.34
CA LEU A 198 11.36 10.33 -22.08
C LEU A 198 11.49 10.79 -20.62
N LEU A 199 11.43 9.85 -19.67
CA LEU A 199 11.64 10.12 -18.24
C LEU A 199 13.05 10.66 -17.97
N PHE A 200 14.07 10.09 -18.61
CA PHE A 200 15.45 10.55 -18.50
C PHE A 200 15.57 12.02 -18.91
N TYR A 201 15.13 12.37 -20.12
CA TYR A 201 15.21 13.74 -20.61
C TYR A 201 14.33 14.70 -19.80
N HIS A 202 13.17 14.25 -19.30
CA HIS A 202 12.36 15.05 -18.38
C HIS A 202 13.13 15.45 -17.13
N THR A 203 13.79 14.49 -16.47
CA THR A 203 14.53 14.75 -15.23
C THR A 203 15.86 15.49 -15.44
N ALA A 204 16.45 15.37 -16.63
CA ALA A 204 17.71 16.01 -16.99
C ALA A 204 17.53 17.46 -17.49
N CYS A 205 16.48 17.72 -18.29
CA CYS A 205 16.27 19.01 -18.94
C CYS A 205 15.39 19.96 -18.12
N LEU A 206 14.45 19.45 -17.31
CA LEU A 206 13.64 20.29 -16.42
C LEU A 206 14.33 20.45 -15.07
N ASP A 207 14.43 21.70 -14.61
CA ASP A 207 14.96 22.04 -13.29
C ASP A 207 13.83 22.49 -12.37
N SER A 208 13.04 21.53 -11.91
CA SER A 208 12.07 21.73 -10.85
C SER A 208 12.62 21.23 -9.50
N PRO A 209 12.19 21.78 -8.36
CA PRO A 209 12.62 21.28 -7.05
C PRO A 209 12.40 19.78 -6.88
N PHE A 210 11.29 19.27 -7.42
CA PHE A 210 10.94 17.86 -7.37
C PHE A 210 11.84 16.99 -8.26
N THR A 211 12.08 17.38 -9.52
CA THR A 211 12.99 16.63 -10.42
C THR A 211 14.42 16.60 -9.88
N ARG A 212 14.89 17.68 -9.25
CA ARG A 212 16.20 17.74 -8.59
C ARG A 212 16.30 16.78 -7.41
N GLN A 213 15.24 16.63 -6.61
CA GLN A 213 15.16 15.65 -5.53
C GLN A 213 15.12 14.21 -6.05
N MET A 214 14.42 13.96 -7.16
CA MET A 214 14.24 12.61 -7.70
C MET A 214 15.47 12.07 -8.46
N ARG A 215 16.25 12.94 -9.09
CA ARG A 215 17.45 12.55 -9.87
C ARG A 215 18.40 11.62 -9.12
N PRO A 216 18.86 11.91 -7.87
CA PRO A 216 19.74 11.01 -7.13
C PRO A 216 19.07 9.69 -6.75
N LEU A 217 17.76 9.67 -6.51
CA LEU A 217 17.02 8.44 -6.21
C LEU A 217 16.95 7.52 -7.44
N LEU A 218 16.59 8.06 -8.59
CA LEU A 218 16.53 7.28 -9.84
C LEU A 218 17.91 6.68 -10.19
N GLN A 219 18.98 7.43 -9.94
CA GLN A 219 20.36 6.94 -10.10
C GLN A 219 20.71 5.85 -9.09
N SER A 220 20.37 6.01 -7.80
CA SER A 220 20.71 5.02 -6.77
C SER A 220 20.01 3.68 -6.98
N TYR A 221 18.78 3.72 -7.51
CA TYR A 221 18.03 2.52 -7.88
C TYR A 221 18.40 1.95 -9.26
N GLY A 222 19.17 2.68 -10.07
CA GLY A 222 19.64 2.22 -11.38
C GLY A 222 18.60 2.30 -12.49
N PHE A 223 17.62 3.20 -12.39
CA PHE A 223 16.49 3.31 -13.34
C PHE A 223 16.93 3.42 -14.80
N PHE A 224 18.06 4.08 -15.05
CA PHE A 224 18.56 4.33 -16.39
C PHE A 224 19.68 3.37 -16.82
N GLN A 225 20.03 2.36 -16.01
CA GLN A 225 21.10 1.40 -16.35
C GLN A 225 20.81 0.68 -17.68
N ARG A 226 19.56 0.26 -17.88
CA ARG A 226 19.12 -0.36 -19.13
C ARG A 226 19.38 0.51 -20.37
N LEU A 227 19.21 1.83 -20.26
CA LEU A 227 19.47 2.75 -21.37
C LEU A 227 20.96 2.82 -21.73
N VAL A 228 21.82 2.65 -20.73
CA VAL A 228 23.28 2.63 -20.88
C VAL A 228 23.72 1.30 -21.50
N ASP A 229 23.20 0.18 -20.98
CA ASP A 229 23.59 -1.16 -21.42
C ASP A 229 23.17 -1.44 -22.86
N GLU A 230 22.01 -0.90 -23.29
CA GLU A 230 21.48 -1.07 -24.63
C GLU A 230 21.87 0.07 -25.61
N ASP A 231 22.70 1.02 -25.19
CA ASP A 231 23.13 2.20 -25.98
C ASP A 231 21.96 2.99 -26.62
N LEU A 232 20.91 3.22 -25.83
CA LEU A 232 19.66 3.82 -26.30
C LEU A 232 19.61 5.34 -26.16
N LEU A 233 20.58 5.92 -25.44
CA LEU A 233 20.69 7.37 -25.23
C LEU A 233 20.82 8.10 -26.57
N ILE A 234 20.18 9.28 -26.68
CA ILE A 234 20.19 10.05 -27.93
C ILE A 234 21.59 10.59 -28.23
N GLU A 235 22.38 10.89 -27.18
CA GLU A 235 23.80 11.18 -27.33
C GLU A 235 24.59 10.47 -26.23
N ALA A 236 25.70 9.83 -26.60
CA ALA A 236 26.58 9.14 -25.66
C ALA A 236 27.21 10.09 -24.61
N SER A 237 27.34 11.38 -24.92
CA SER A 237 27.77 12.45 -24.02
C SER A 237 26.85 12.62 -22.80
N HIS A 238 25.56 12.30 -22.94
CA HIS A 238 24.56 12.42 -21.88
C HIS A 238 24.72 11.38 -20.77
N LEU A 239 25.54 10.33 -20.99
CA LEU A 239 25.98 9.41 -19.95
C LEU A 239 26.73 10.13 -18.82
N ALA A 240 27.50 11.18 -19.14
CA ALA A 240 28.20 11.98 -18.14
C ALA A 240 27.24 12.70 -17.17
N ALA A 241 26.03 13.05 -17.64
CA ALA A 241 24.99 13.64 -16.80
C ALA A 241 24.40 12.62 -15.80
N LEU A 242 24.42 11.32 -16.12
CA LEU A 242 24.06 10.23 -15.22
C LEU A 242 25.14 9.95 -14.15
N GLN A 243 26.39 10.34 -14.41
CA GLN A 243 27.56 10.02 -13.59
C GLN A 243 28.04 11.18 -12.70
N THR A 244 27.38 12.35 -12.72
CA THR A 244 27.74 13.42 -11.80
C THR A 244 27.51 12.96 -10.36
N PRO A 245 28.56 12.91 -9.51
CA PRO A 245 28.44 12.33 -8.19
C PRO A 245 27.51 13.19 -7.33
N ILE A 246 26.63 12.51 -6.62
CA ILE A 246 25.72 13.08 -5.63
C ILE A 246 26.58 13.81 -4.59
N PRO A 247 26.40 15.13 -4.34
CA PRO A 247 26.91 15.72 -3.11
C PRO A 247 26.20 14.97 -1.98
N SER A 248 26.98 14.27 -1.16
CA SER A 248 26.51 13.37 -0.11
C SER A 248 25.23 13.88 0.53
N LEU A 249 24.14 13.10 0.43
CA LEU A 249 22.95 13.30 1.25
C LEU A 249 23.40 13.06 2.70
N ALA A 250 23.84 14.14 3.34
CA ALA A 250 24.24 14.13 4.73
C ALA A 250 22.99 13.88 5.59
N SER A 251 23.04 12.71 6.25
CA SER A 251 22.42 12.34 7.54
C SER A 251 21.10 12.99 7.94
#